data_AF-A0A4Z1DTW1-F1
#
_entry.id   AF-A0A4Z1DTW1-F1
#
_cell.length_a   1.000
_cell.length_b   1.000
_cell.length_c   1.000
_cell.angle_alpha   90.00
_cell.angle_beta   90.00
_cell.angle_gamma   90.00
#
_symmetry.space_group_name_H-M   'P 1'
#
loop_
_entity.id
_entity.type
_entity.pdbx_description
1 polymer ?
#
loop_
_entity_poly.entity_id
_entity_poly.type
_entity_poly.pdbx_seq_one_letter_code
_entity_poly.pdbx_strand_id
1 'polypeptide(L)'
;MKNLTNELKKVSDLVSTKGASNEQIVEAQNKLSLQFPTDFIEYLKEFGLVTFYGVEWQGLNGPDYLNVVTSTLEARETYPDFPVNMFILEDLGFDGLLILIDTKGSVYEWQYGNCKKIYPSIVEYLKECLEKND
;
A
#
# COMPACT_ATOMS: atom_id res chain seq x y z
N MET A 1 -14.99 -7.83 -12.64
CA MET A 1 -13.67 -7.46 -12.08
C MET A 1 -13.83 -6.12 -11.39
N LYS A 2 -13.64 -6.06 -10.07
CA LYS A 2 -13.66 -4.77 -9.35
C LYS A 2 -12.30 -4.14 -9.56
N ASN A 3 -12.25 -2.99 -10.22
CA ASN A 3 -11.01 -2.26 -10.43
C ASN A 3 -10.79 -1.32 -9.24
N LEU A 4 -9.66 -1.47 -8.55
CA LEU A 4 -9.31 -0.70 -7.35
C LEU A 4 -9.47 0.81 -7.57
N THR A 5 -8.96 1.35 -8.68
CA THR A 5 -8.99 2.79 -8.96
C THR A 5 -10.41 3.31 -9.17
N ASN A 6 -11.28 2.51 -9.79
CA ASN A 6 -12.69 2.87 -9.97
C ASN A 6 -13.45 2.90 -8.66
N GLU A 7 -13.11 2.04 -7.70
CA GLU A 7 -13.72 2.07 -6.37
C GLU A 7 -13.20 3.26 -5.55
N LEU A 8 -11.90 3.53 -5.58
CA LEU A 8 -11.30 4.70 -4.91
C LEU A 8 -11.92 6.02 -5.42
N LYS A 9 -12.16 6.16 -6.73
CA LYS A 9 -12.80 7.37 -7.32
C LYS A 9 -14.21 7.66 -6.80
N LYS A 10 -14.87 6.69 -6.15
CA LYS A 10 -16.21 6.88 -5.56
C LYS A 10 -16.17 7.38 -4.12
N VAL A 11 -14.99 7.40 -3.49
CA VAL A 11 -14.82 7.85 -2.11
C VAL A 11 -14.84 9.38 -2.09
N SER A 12 -15.81 9.98 -1.38
CA SER A 12 -16.10 11.41 -1.45
C SER A 12 -15.01 12.32 -0.89
N ASP A 13 -14.29 11.87 0.15
CA ASP A 13 -13.23 12.64 0.81
C ASP A 13 -11.82 12.11 0.50
N LEU A 14 -11.67 11.45 -0.65
CA LEU A 14 -10.37 10.97 -1.08
C LEU A 14 -9.47 12.13 -1.52
N VAL A 15 -8.35 12.26 -0.84
CA VAL A 15 -7.25 13.12 -1.22
C VAL A 15 -6.17 12.24 -1.84
N SER A 16 -5.60 12.68 -2.96
CA SER A 16 -4.47 12.01 -3.59
C SER A 16 -3.33 12.97 -3.85
N THR A 17 -2.15 12.40 -4.11
CA THR A 17 -1.02 13.17 -4.65
C THR A 17 -1.04 13.14 -6.18
N LYS A 18 0.11 13.40 -6.78
CA LYS A 18 0.31 13.30 -8.23
C LYS A 18 0.63 11.85 -8.59
N GLY A 19 -0.14 11.30 -9.52
CA GLY A 19 0.15 10.01 -10.16
C GLY A 19 1.62 9.81 -10.57
N ALA A 20 2.12 8.59 -10.37
CA ALA A 20 3.49 8.19 -10.66
C ALA A 20 3.69 7.82 -12.14
N SER A 21 4.84 8.19 -12.70
CA SER A 21 5.22 7.77 -14.05
C SER A 21 5.67 6.30 -14.08
N ASN A 22 5.71 5.70 -15.28
CA ASN A 22 6.23 4.34 -15.45
C ASN A 22 7.68 4.22 -14.95
N GLU A 23 8.51 5.24 -15.21
CA GLU A 23 9.91 5.28 -14.82
C GLU A 23 10.05 5.27 -13.29
N GLN A 24 9.23 6.08 -12.59
CA GLN A 24 9.22 6.11 -11.12
C GLN A 24 8.78 4.77 -10.53
N ILE A 25 7.80 4.11 -11.13
CA ILE A 25 7.31 2.79 -10.71
C ILE A 25 8.40 1.73 -10.93
N VAL A 26 9.08 1.73 -12.07
CA VAL A 26 10.19 0.82 -12.35
C VAL A 26 11.34 1.05 -11.37
N GLU A 27 11.68 2.30 -11.08
CA GLU A 27 12.70 2.65 -10.09
C GLU A 27 12.33 2.13 -8.69
N ALA A 28 11.07 2.31 -8.26
CA ALA A 28 10.57 1.81 -6.98
C ALA A 28 10.65 0.28 -6.89
N GLN A 29 10.21 -0.44 -7.92
CA GLN A 29 10.33 -1.89 -8.00
C GLN A 29 11.79 -2.36 -7.92
N ASN A 30 12.70 -1.67 -8.61
CA ASN A 30 14.13 -1.98 -8.59
C ASN A 30 14.73 -1.77 -7.19
N LYS A 31 14.43 -0.63 -6.54
CA LYS A 31 14.89 -0.34 -5.17
C LYS A 31 14.40 -1.38 -4.17
N LEU A 32 13.15 -1.83 -4.29
CA LEU A 32 12.58 -2.85 -3.41
C LEU A 32 12.94 -4.29 -3.83
N SER A 33 13.55 -4.47 -5.01
CA SER A 33 13.84 -5.77 -5.62
C SER A 33 12.61 -6.69 -5.71
N LEU A 34 11.44 -6.11 -6.04
CA LEU A 34 10.17 -6.83 -6.21
C LEU A 34 9.30 -6.21 -7.31
N GLN A 35 8.33 -6.97 -7.79
CA GLN A 35 7.33 -6.48 -8.74
C GLN A 35 6.03 -6.13 -8.01
N PHE A 36 5.45 -4.99 -8.35
CA PHE A 36 4.14 -4.59 -7.85
C PHE A 36 3.03 -5.32 -8.62
N PRO A 37 1.93 -5.69 -7.95
CA PRO A 37 0.76 -6.23 -8.63
C PRO A 37 0.11 -5.17 -9.51
N THR A 38 -0.58 -5.60 -10.58
CA THR A 38 -1.20 -4.70 -11.58
C THR A 38 -2.11 -3.64 -10.94
N ASP A 39 -2.96 -4.04 -10.00
CA ASP A 39 -3.87 -3.11 -9.32
C ASP A 39 -3.13 -2.01 -8.55
N PHE A 40 -1.98 -2.33 -7.94
CA PHE A 40 -1.15 -1.34 -7.24
C PHE A 40 -0.42 -0.43 -8.23
N ILE A 41 0.01 -0.95 -9.38
CA ILE A 41 0.59 -0.13 -10.47
C ILE A 41 -0.44 0.88 -10.99
N GLU A 42 -1.69 0.45 -11.22
CA GLU A 42 -2.78 1.35 -11.64
C GLU A 42 -3.08 2.41 -10.57
N TYR A 43 -3.11 2.00 -9.30
CA TYR A 43 -3.24 2.90 -8.16
C TYR A 43 -2.13 3.97 -8.13
N LEU A 44 -0.86 3.58 -8.23
CA LEU A 44 0.27 4.51 -8.22
C LEU A 44 0.18 5.50 -9.39
N LYS A 45 -0.18 5.02 -10.58
CA LYS A 45 -0.30 5.86 -11.79
C LYS A 45 -1.41 6.90 -11.67
N GLU A 46 -2.53 6.53 -11.09
CA GLU A 46 -3.69 7.40 -10.99
C GLU A 46 -3.53 8.41 -9.85
N PHE A 47 -3.09 7.94 -8.68
CA PHE A 47 -3.19 8.72 -7.43
C PHE A 47 -1.83 9.10 -6.84
N GLY A 48 -0.76 8.36 -7.13
CA GLY A 48 0.50 8.46 -6.42
C GLY A 48 0.38 7.80 -5.05
N LEU A 49 -0.41 8.41 -4.15
CA LEU A 49 -0.91 7.84 -2.91
C LEU A 49 -2.30 8.40 -2.59
N VAL A 50 -3.03 7.79 -1.64
CA VAL A 50 -4.34 8.29 -1.21
C VAL A 50 -4.48 8.35 0.31
N THR A 51 -5.25 9.33 0.77
CA THR A 51 -5.76 9.38 2.13
C THR A 51 -7.28 9.63 2.11
N PHE A 52 -8.01 8.98 3.00
CA PHE A 52 -9.46 9.14 3.14
C PHE A 52 -9.91 8.61 4.50
N TYR A 53 -10.86 9.27 5.17
CA TYR A 53 -11.43 8.77 6.44
C TYR A 53 -10.40 8.28 7.49
N GLY A 54 -9.25 8.95 7.59
CA GLY A 54 -8.16 8.55 8.50
C GLY A 54 -7.29 7.38 8.03
N VAL A 55 -7.59 6.77 6.88
CA VAL A 55 -6.76 5.79 6.18
C VAL A 55 -5.67 6.52 5.41
N GLU A 56 -4.43 6.04 5.54
CA GLU A 56 -3.27 6.59 4.82
C GLU A 56 -2.56 5.47 4.05
N TRP A 57 -2.96 5.29 2.79
CA TRP A 57 -2.30 4.33 1.92
C TRP A 57 -1.05 4.92 1.31
N GLN A 58 0.06 4.25 1.54
CA GLN A 58 1.37 4.61 1.04
C GLN A 58 1.45 4.47 -0.47
N GLY A 59 2.41 5.17 -1.05
CA GLY A 59 2.61 5.18 -2.49
C GLY A 59 3.80 6.03 -2.89
N LEU A 60 3.67 6.78 -3.98
CA LEU A 60 4.73 7.62 -4.53
C LEU A 60 4.27 9.08 -4.63
N ASN A 61 5.24 9.98 -4.87
CA ASN A 61 5.01 11.41 -5.08
C ASN A 61 4.27 12.12 -3.92
N GLY A 62 4.44 11.62 -2.70
CA GLY A 62 3.94 12.24 -1.47
C GLY A 62 5.04 12.47 -0.45
N PRO A 63 4.69 12.74 0.82
CA PRO A 63 5.67 12.91 1.88
C PRO A 63 6.43 11.60 2.16
N ASP A 64 7.65 11.73 2.68
CA ASP A 64 8.57 10.58 2.86
C ASP A 64 7.99 9.48 3.77
N TYR A 65 7.23 9.84 4.81
CA TYR A 65 6.61 8.88 5.73
C TYR A 65 5.45 8.07 5.10
N LEU A 66 4.92 8.49 3.94
CA LEU A 66 3.95 7.73 3.14
C LEU A 66 4.57 7.19 1.83
N ASN A 67 5.89 7.30 1.67
CA ASN A 67 6.57 6.76 0.51
C ASN A 67 6.76 5.25 0.68
N VAL A 68 6.12 4.44 -0.17
CA VAL A 68 6.15 2.98 -0.11
C VAL A 68 7.57 2.40 -0.15
N VAL A 69 8.49 3.06 -0.85
CA VAL A 69 9.89 2.61 -0.94
C VAL A 69 10.61 2.89 0.37
N THR A 70 10.53 4.14 0.85
CA THR A 70 11.19 4.56 2.08
C THR A 70 10.70 3.73 3.26
N SER A 71 9.37 3.66 3.48
CA SER A 71 8.76 2.93 4.58
C SER A 71 9.10 1.43 4.57
N THR A 72 9.06 0.81 3.38
CA THR A 72 9.36 -0.63 3.25
C THR A 72 10.83 -0.92 3.52
N LEU A 73 11.75 -0.05 3.08
CA LEU A 73 13.18 -0.21 3.37
C LEU A 73 13.48 -0.01 4.85
N GLU A 74 12.91 1.02 5.48
CA GLU A 74 13.05 1.28 6.91
C GLU A 74 12.51 0.11 7.75
N ALA A 75 11.37 -0.46 7.36
CA ALA A 75 10.83 -1.64 8.04
C ALA A 75 11.72 -2.87 7.87
N ARG A 76 12.32 -3.08 6.69
CA ARG A 76 13.29 -4.18 6.46
C ARG A 76 14.57 -4.03 7.28
N GLU A 77 15.03 -2.79 7.49
CA GLU A 77 16.19 -2.50 8.34
C GLU A 77 15.85 -2.68 9.83
N THR A 78 14.65 -2.28 10.23
CA THR A 78 14.19 -2.35 11.62
C THR A 78 13.84 -3.77 12.05
N TYR A 79 13.22 -4.55 11.16
CA TYR A 79 12.68 -5.88 11.46
C TYR A 79 13.38 -6.96 10.61
N PRO A 80 14.31 -7.73 11.19
CA PRO A 80 15.04 -8.77 10.47
C PRO A 80 14.17 -9.88 9.86
N ASP A 81 12.94 -10.04 10.34
CA ASP A 81 11.94 -11.00 9.90
C ASP A 81 10.88 -10.41 8.96
N PHE A 82 11.06 -9.16 8.50
CA PHE A 82 10.17 -8.56 7.52
C PHE A 82 10.18 -9.37 6.20
N PRO A 83 9.01 -9.70 5.64
CA PRO A 83 8.93 -10.52 4.44
C PRO A 83 9.48 -9.81 3.18
N VAL A 84 10.52 -10.39 2.58
CA VAL A 84 11.23 -9.82 1.41
C VAL A 84 10.37 -9.69 0.16
N ASN A 85 9.30 -10.49 0.04
CA ASN A 85 8.39 -10.52 -1.10
C ASN A 85 7.12 -9.67 -0.90
N MET A 86 7.13 -8.79 0.09
CA MET A 86 6.02 -7.88 0.40
C MET A 86 6.52 -6.45 0.58
N PHE A 87 5.59 -5.51 0.56
CA PHE A 87 5.80 -4.08 0.79
C PHE A 87 4.62 -3.50 1.58
N ILE A 88 4.83 -2.36 2.22
CA ILE A 88 3.82 -1.73 3.08
C ILE A 88 2.77 -1.03 2.21
N LEU A 89 1.50 -1.29 2.50
CA LEU A 89 0.37 -0.51 2.01
C LEU A 89 0.01 0.60 2.98
N GLU A 90 0.00 0.29 4.28
CA GLU A 90 -0.45 1.21 5.32
C GLU A 90 0.28 0.87 6.62
N ASP A 91 0.76 1.90 7.31
CA ASP A 91 1.24 1.81 8.68
C ASP A 91 0.12 2.33 9.58
N LEU A 92 -0.42 1.48 10.45
CA LEU A 92 -1.55 1.86 11.32
C LEU A 92 -1.12 2.72 12.51
N GLY A 93 0.19 2.98 12.68
CA GLY A 93 0.72 3.83 13.74
C GLY A 93 0.57 3.27 15.16
N PHE A 94 0.16 2.01 15.28
CA PHE A 94 -0.10 1.34 16.56
C PHE A 94 0.81 0.12 16.72
N ASP A 95 1.79 0.23 17.64
CA ASP A 95 2.61 -0.90 18.12
C ASP A 95 3.21 -1.79 17.02
N GLY A 96 3.75 -1.16 15.96
CA GLY A 96 4.40 -1.86 14.84
C GLY A 96 3.46 -2.66 13.95
N LEU A 97 2.14 -2.42 14.02
CA LEU A 97 1.16 -3.08 13.17
C LEU A 97 1.15 -2.48 11.76
N LEU A 98 1.53 -3.30 10.78
CA LEU A 98 1.65 -2.93 9.37
C LEU A 98 0.68 -3.72 8.51
N ILE A 99 0.13 -3.07 7.49
CA ILE A 99 -0.62 -3.73 6.43
C ILE A 99 0.28 -3.86 5.20
N LEU A 100 0.49 -5.10 4.76
CA LEU A 100 1.40 -5.44 3.68
C LEU A 100 0.65 -5.94 2.44
N ILE A 101 1.26 -5.75 1.27
CA ILE A 101 0.83 -6.36 0.01
C ILE A 101 1.93 -7.31 -0.50
N ASP A 102 1.53 -8.49 -0.97
CA ASP A 102 2.42 -9.38 -1.74
C ASP A 102 2.43 -9.07 -3.25
N THR A 103 3.37 -9.69 -3.98
CA THR A 103 3.48 -9.50 -5.44
C THR A 103 2.25 -9.96 -6.25
N LYS A 104 1.26 -10.60 -5.62
CA LYS A 104 0.00 -11.02 -6.22
C LYS A 104 -1.17 -10.10 -5.85
N GLY A 105 -0.94 -9.08 -5.03
CA GLY A 105 -1.97 -8.15 -4.57
C GLY A 105 -2.80 -8.65 -3.38
N SER A 106 -2.40 -9.76 -2.74
CA SER A 106 -3.02 -10.18 -1.49
C SER A 106 -2.53 -9.32 -0.33
N VAL A 107 -3.42 -9.07 0.63
CA VAL A 107 -3.19 -8.16 1.75
C VAL A 107 -3.01 -8.95 3.04
N TYR A 108 -2.02 -8.54 3.82
CA TYR A 108 -1.59 -9.19 5.05
C TYR A 108 -1.54 -8.18 6.19
N GLU A 109 -1.90 -8.63 7.38
CA GLU A 109 -1.55 -7.97 8.62
C GLU A 109 -0.20 -8.52 9.08
N TRP A 110 0.73 -7.64 9.42
CA TRP A 110 2.05 -8.01 9.91
C TRP A 110 2.35 -7.29 11.22
N GLN A 111 2.87 -8.03 12.20
CA GLN A 111 3.34 -7.47 13.46
C GLN A 111 4.42 -8.38 14.07
N TYR A 112 5.63 -7.84 14.27
CA TYR A 112 6.76 -8.52 14.93
C TYR A 112 6.97 -9.98 14.47
N GLY A 113 6.99 -10.19 13.15
CA GLY A 113 7.22 -11.49 12.52
C GLY A 113 5.97 -12.34 12.31
N ASN A 114 4.85 -12.01 12.96
CA ASN A 114 3.58 -12.64 12.66
C ASN A 114 3.00 -12.02 11.38
N CYS A 115 2.84 -12.82 10.33
CA CYS A 115 2.30 -12.39 9.04
C CYS A 115 1.06 -13.21 8.69
N LYS A 116 -0.11 -12.58 8.71
CA LYS A 116 -1.40 -13.23 8.47
C LYS A 116 -2.07 -12.61 7.26
N LYS A 117 -2.40 -13.45 6.28
CA LYS A 117 -3.25 -13.03 5.16
C LYS A 117 -4.64 -12.65 5.68
N ILE A 118 -5.09 -11.44 5.37
CA ILE A 118 -6.40 -10.93 5.78
C ILE A 118 -7.36 -10.81 4.59
N TYR A 119 -6.86 -10.40 3.41
CA TYR A 119 -7.67 -10.30 2.20
C TYR A 119 -6.94 -10.86 0.98
N PRO A 120 -7.65 -11.48 0.02
CA PRO A 120 -7.07 -11.92 -1.25
C PRO A 120 -6.77 -10.79 -2.23
N SER A 121 -7.27 -9.56 -2.00
CA SER A 121 -7.05 -8.41 -2.89
C SER A 121 -7.10 -7.05 -2.17
N ILE A 122 -6.43 -6.04 -2.73
CA ILE A 122 -6.42 -4.65 -2.24
C ILE A 122 -7.84 -4.05 -2.25
N VAL A 123 -8.65 -4.36 -3.27
CA VAL A 123 -10.03 -3.87 -3.37
C VAL A 123 -10.97 -4.49 -2.33
N GLU A 124 -10.64 -5.65 -1.77
CA GLU A 124 -11.38 -6.20 -0.63
C GLU A 124 -10.98 -5.51 0.67
N TYR A 125 -9.69 -5.21 0.84
CA TYR A 125 -9.24 -4.38 1.95
C TYR A 125 -9.86 -2.97 1.91
N LEU A 126 -10.00 -2.35 0.73
CA LEU A 126 -10.70 -1.07 0.58
C LEU A 126 -12.12 -1.10 1.15
N LYS A 127 -12.88 -2.18 0.93
CA LYS A 127 -14.26 -2.26 1.40
C LYS A 127 -14.31 -2.27 2.93
N GLU A 128 -13.43 -3.03 3.56
CA GLU A 128 -13.28 -3.04 5.01
C GLU A 128 -12.96 -1.63 5.55
N CYS A 129 -12.05 -0.90 4.89
CA CYS A 129 -11.72 0.47 5.25
C CYS A 129 -12.93 1.42 5.14
N LEU A 130 -13.81 1.21 4.16
CA LEU A 130 -15.01 2.03 3.98
C LEU A 130 -16.10 1.66 5.01
N GLU A 131 -16.32 0.37 5.26
CA GLU A 131 -17.32 -0.12 6.22
C GLU A 131 -17.01 0.31 7.67
N LYS A 132 -15.73 0.48 8.04
CA LYS A 132 -15.32 0.95 9.37
C LYS A 132 -15.54 2.44 9.60
N ASN A 133 -15.76 3.22 8.55
CA ASN A 133 -15.82 4.68 8.57
C ASN A 133 -17.19 5.24 8.16
N ASP A 134 -18.18 4.38 7.91
CA ASP A 134 -19.62 4.73 7.81
C ASP A 134 -20.27 4.84 9.21
#